data_AF-A0A556QIZ6-F1
#
_entry.id   AF-A0A556QIZ6-F1
#
_cell.length_a   1.000
_cell.length_b   1.000
_cell.length_c   1.000
_cell.angle_alpha   90.00
_cell.angle_beta   90.00
_cell.angle_gamma   90.00
#
_symmetry.space_group_name_H-M   'P 1'
#
loop_
_entity.id
_entity.type
_entity.pdbx_description
1 polymer ?
#
loop_
_entity_poly.entity_id
_entity_poly.type
_entity_poly.pdbx_seq_one_letter_code
_entity_poly.pdbx_strand_id
1 'polypeptide(L)'
;MKIGMGVDVPPTLRPIAGLLDILAELAVEQAQRSAQRRKDAKRPRKGATLRPGADTPLWNAVVAQIRPHLRTRGTKTNLARLLEVPRQRVQDYFVSGTQMPDAERMIHLLLWLAARETPEAVTLSPKPLN
;
A
#
# COMPACT_ATOMS: atom_id res chain seq x y z
N MET A 1 3.16 23.86 2.62
CA MET A 1 2.00 23.21 3.25
C MET A 1 2.52 22.52 4.49
N LYS A 2 2.18 23.01 5.69
CA LYS A 2 2.64 22.46 6.97
C LYS A 2 1.69 21.33 7.37
N ILE A 3 2.19 20.10 7.43
CA ILE A 3 1.43 18.97 7.97
C ILE A 3 1.44 19.11 9.51
N GLY A 4 0.34 18.72 10.18
CA GLY A 4 0.04 19.01 11.60
C GLY A 4 0.97 18.42 12.67
N MET A 5 2.11 17.85 12.29
CA MET A 5 3.29 17.67 13.14
C MET A 5 4.42 18.37 12.40
N GLY A 6 5.21 19.21 13.07
CA GLY A 6 6.27 20.05 12.48
C GLY A 6 7.43 19.31 11.79
N VAL A 7 7.13 18.31 10.98
CA VAL A 7 8.02 17.54 10.14
C VAL A 7 8.05 18.26 8.79
N ASP A 8 9.17 18.91 8.50
CA ASP A 8 9.43 19.42 7.16
C ASP A 8 9.63 18.21 6.24
N VAL A 9 8.63 17.90 5.40
CA VAL A 9 8.70 16.79 4.47
C VAL A 9 9.57 17.22 3.29
N PRO A 10 10.70 16.53 3.02
CA PRO A 10 11.53 16.81 1.88
C PRO A 10 10.69 16.87 0.59
N PRO A 11 10.99 17.79 -0.34
CA PRO A 11 10.19 17.97 -1.56
C PRO A 11 10.01 16.67 -2.36
N THR A 12 11.00 15.78 -2.31
CA THR A 12 10.99 14.45 -2.94
C THR A 12 9.94 13.49 -2.36
N LEU A 13 9.56 13.66 -1.09
CA LEU A 13 8.62 12.77 -0.40
C LEU A 13 7.20 13.33 -0.36
N ARG A 14 6.98 14.57 -0.84
CA ARG A 14 5.64 15.20 -0.85
C ARG A 14 4.57 14.41 -1.61
N PRO A 15 4.85 13.83 -2.79
CA PRO A 15 3.85 13.02 -3.50
C PRO A 15 3.41 11.79 -2.69
N ILE A 16 4.38 11.15 -2.01
CA ILE A 16 4.11 9.98 -1.16
C ILE A 16 3.30 10.39 0.06
N ALA A 17 3.63 11.53 0.69
CA ALA A 17 2.89 12.05 1.83
C ALA A 17 1.42 12.33 1.46
N GLY A 18 1.17 13.01 0.34
CA GLY A 18 -0.19 13.25 -0.14
C GLY A 18 -0.97 11.96 -0.44
N LEU A 19 -0.31 10.96 -1.05
CA LEU A 19 -0.91 9.64 -1.26
C LEU A 19 -1.24 8.95 0.08
N LEU A 20 -0.35 9.03 1.07
CA LEU A 20 -0.57 8.45 2.39
C LEU A 20 -1.75 9.08 3.12
N ASP A 21 -1.95 10.39 3.01
CA ASP A 21 -3.10 11.07 3.60
C ASP A 21 -4.42 10.53 3.01
N ILE A 22 -4.50 10.43 1.67
CA ILE A 22 -5.66 9.85 0.97
C ILE A 22 -5.90 8.40 1.39
N LEU A 23 -4.83 7.59 1.46
CA LEU A 23 -4.92 6.20 1.89
C LEU A 23 -5.37 6.08 3.35
N ALA A 24 -4.94 6.99 4.22
CA ALA A 24 -5.33 7.02 5.63
C ALA A 24 -6.81 7.36 5.79
N GLU A 25 -7.32 8.35 5.04
CA GLU A 25 -8.75 8.69 5.03
C GLU A 25 -9.60 7.49 4.57
N LEU A 26 -9.24 6.87 3.45
CA LEU A 26 -9.92 5.66 2.95
C LEU A 26 -9.85 4.51 3.96
N ALA A 27 -8.73 4.33 4.65
CA ALA A 27 -8.57 3.33 5.68
C ALA A 27 -9.52 3.58 6.87
N VAL A 28 -9.65 4.83 7.32
CA VAL A 28 -10.57 5.19 8.41
C VAL A 28 -12.01 4.88 8.01
N GLU A 29 -12.44 5.24 6.80
CA GLU A 29 -13.78 4.93 6.31
C GLU A 29 -14.04 3.41 6.28
N GLN A 30 -13.09 2.64 5.76
CA GLN A 30 -13.20 1.18 5.70
C GLN A 30 -13.24 0.55 7.09
N ALA A 31 -12.42 1.07 8.03
CA ALA A 31 -12.39 0.62 9.41
C ALA A 31 -13.72 0.91 10.13
N GLN A 32 -14.33 2.06 9.91
CA GLN A 32 -15.64 2.39 10.48
C GLN A 32 -16.74 1.46 9.93
N ARG A 33 -16.75 1.23 8.61
CA ARG A 33 -17.69 0.29 7.97
C ARG A 33 -17.52 -1.14 8.48
N SER A 34 -16.28 -1.58 8.73
CA SER A 34 -16.01 -2.91 9.27
C SER A 34 -16.30 -3.01 10.77
N ALA A 35 -16.03 -1.96 11.56
CA ALA A 35 -16.36 -1.86 12.98
C ALA A 35 -17.87 -2.00 13.22
N GLN A 36 -18.70 -1.39 12.36
CA GLN A 36 -20.15 -1.53 12.45
C GLN A 36 -20.62 -2.99 12.27
N ARG A 37 -19.88 -3.79 11.50
CA ARG A 37 -20.15 -5.21 11.22
C ARG A 37 -19.51 -6.16 12.25
N ARG A 38 -18.75 -5.62 13.21
CA ARG A 38 -17.86 -6.38 14.11
C ARG A 38 -18.35 -6.59 15.52
N LYS A 39 -19.59 -6.18 15.82
CA LYS A 39 -20.14 -6.26 17.18
C LYS A 39 -20.03 -7.67 17.81
N ASP A 40 -19.86 -8.71 16.99
CA ASP A 40 -19.79 -10.12 17.42
C ASP A 40 -18.42 -10.81 17.20
N ALA A 41 -17.35 -10.07 16.83
CA ALA A 41 -16.06 -10.69 16.50
C ALA A 41 -15.27 -11.14 17.75
N LYS A 42 -14.83 -12.40 17.77
CA LYS A 42 -13.95 -12.93 18.83
C LYS A 42 -12.58 -12.25 18.80
N ARG A 43 -12.06 -11.91 19.98
CA ARG A 43 -10.69 -11.38 20.12
C ARG A 43 -9.67 -12.39 19.58
N PRO A 44 -8.66 -11.96 18.79
CA PRO A 44 -7.63 -12.86 18.28
C PRO A 44 -6.78 -13.41 19.43
N ARG A 45 -6.22 -14.61 19.23
CA ARG A 45 -5.25 -15.20 20.17
C ARG A 45 -3.98 -14.35 20.24
N LYS A 46 -3.41 -14.20 21.44
CA LYS A 46 -2.12 -13.52 21.64
C LYS A 46 -1.04 -14.20 20.77
N GLY A 47 -0.22 -13.42 20.09
CA GLY A 47 0.83 -13.91 19.18
C GLY A 47 0.37 -14.28 17.77
N ALA A 48 -0.92 -14.11 17.43
CA ALA A 48 -1.38 -14.32 16.06
C ALA A 48 -0.81 -13.24 15.11
N THR A 49 -0.21 -13.68 14.00
CA THR A 49 0.19 -12.78 12.92
C THR A 49 -1.04 -12.13 12.29
N LEU A 50 -0.99 -10.81 12.09
CA LEU A 50 -2.03 -10.07 11.39
C LEU A 50 -2.14 -10.61 9.95
N ARG A 51 -3.35 -11.02 9.55
CA ARG A 51 -3.66 -11.49 8.20
C ARG A 51 -4.43 -10.41 7.44
N PRO A 52 -4.30 -10.33 6.11
CA PRO A 52 -5.14 -9.45 5.32
C PRO A 52 -6.62 -9.71 5.61
N GLY A 53 -7.39 -8.63 5.78
CA GLY A 53 -8.82 -8.74 6.06
C GLY A 53 -9.40 -7.44 6.61
N ALA A 54 -10.56 -7.53 7.25
CA ALA A 54 -11.22 -6.36 7.84
C ALA A 54 -10.36 -5.65 8.91
N ASP A 55 -9.36 -6.35 9.48
CA ASP A 55 -8.41 -5.82 10.48
C ASP A 55 -7.26 -5.02 9.87
N THR A 56 -7.15 -5.00 8.54
CA THR A 56 -6.05 -4.34 7.83
C THR A 56 -6.59 -3.25 6.89
N PRO A 57 -7.31 -2.23 7.41
CA PRO A 57 -7.99 -1.24 6.58
C PRO A 57 -7.03 -0.45 5.68
N LEU A 58 -5.86 -0.08 6.19
CA LEU A 58 -4.85 0.63 5.38
C LEU A 58 -4.34 -0.24 4.23
N TRP A 59 -4.06 -1.51 4.49
CA TRP A 59 -3.66 -2.44 3.44
C TRP A 59 -4.77 -2.63 2.41
N ASN A 60 -6.03 -2.71 2.84
CA ASN A 60 -7.16 -2.87 1.94
C ASN A 60 -7.32 -1.65 1.02
N ALA A 61 -7.14 -0.43 1.55
CA ALA A 61 -7.13 0.79 0.75
C ALA A 61 -6.00 0.76 -0.31
N VAL A 62 -4.80 0.35 0.08
CA VAL A 62 -3.65 0.21 -0.82
C VAL A 62 -3.92 -0.82 -1.93
N VAL A 63 -4.44 -1.99 -1.57
CA VAL A 63 -4.82 -3.03 -2.54
C VAL A 63 -5.88 -2.52 -3.52
N ALA A 64 -6.86 -1.76 -3.03
CA ALA A 64 -7.90 -1.18 -3.88
C ALA A 64 -7.32 -0.22 -4.93
N GLN A 65 -6.33 0.60 -4.56
CA GLN A 65 -5.66 1.50 -5.50
C GLN A 65 -4.73 0.77 -6.48
N ILE A 66 -4.09 -0.32 -6.06
CA ILE A 66 -3.13 -1.05 -6.92
C ILE A 66 -3.81 -1.95 -7.95
N ARG A 67 -4.92 -2.60 -7.58
CA ARG A 67 -5.61 -3.59 -8.44
C ARG A 67 -5.93 -3.09 -9.86
N PRO A 68 -6.44 -1.86 -10.06
CA PRO A 68 -6.68 -1.31 -11.39
C PRO A 68 -5.43 -1.32 -12.28
N HIS A 69 -4.26 -0.96 -11.73
CA HIS A 69 -2.99 -0.91 -12.45
C HIS A 69 -2.47 -2.30 -12.86
N LEU A 70 -2.87 -3.36 -12.14
CA LEU A 70 -2.42 -4.74 -12.41
C LEU A 70 -3.17 -5.45 -13.55
N ARG A 71 -4.19 -4.80 -14.15
CA ARG A 71 -4.96 -5.38 -15.27
C ARG A 71 -4.14 -5.41 -16.57
N THR A 72 -3.21 -4.49 -16.73
CA THR A 72 -2.34 -4.42 -17.91
C THR A 72 -1.36 -5.59 -17.94
N ARG A 73 -1.22 -6.21 -19.13
CA ARG A 73 -0.31 -7.34 -19.34
C ARG A 73 1.13 -6.93 -18.98
N GLY A 74 1.81 -7.78 -18.21
CA GLY A 74 3.20 -7.56 -17.81
C GLY A 74 3.39 -6.72 -16.54
N THR A 75 2.39 -5.94 -16.10
CA THR A 75 2.53 -5.11 -14.88
C THR A 75 2.82 -5.97 -13.64
N LYS A 76 2.15 -7.11 -13.48
CA LYS A 76 2.42 -8.03 -12.36
C LYS A 76 3.86 -8.53 -12.34
N THR A 77 4.45 -8.78 -13.50
CA THR A 77 5.85 -9.24 -13.61
C THR A 77 6.82 -8.10 -13.29
N ASN A 78 6.55 -6.89 -13.77
CA ASN A 78 7.38 -5.73 -13.47
C ASN A 78 7.30 -5.36 -11.99
N LEU A 79 6.11 -5.44 -11.38
CA LEU A 79 5.94 -5.23 -9.95
C LEU A 79 6.66 -6.31 -9.14
N ALA A 80 6.62 -7.57 -9.56
CA ALA A 80 7.36 -8.64 -8.89
C ALA A 80 8.87 -8.40 -8.88
N ARG A 81 9.43 -7.89 -9.99
CA ARG A 81 10.84 -7.49 -10.07
C ARG A 81 11.17 -6.32 -9.14
N LEU A 82 10.34 -5.29 -9.12
CA LEU A 82 10.52 -4.12 -8.25
C LEU A 82 10.48 -4.49 -6.76
N LEU A 83 9.59 -5.40 -6.39
CA LEU A 83 9.44 -5.86 -5.00
C LEU A 83 10.43 -6.97 -4.63
N GLU A 84 11.26 -7.41 -5.58
CA GLU A 84 12.20 -8.51 -5.41
C GLU A 84 11.53 -9.76 -4.82
N VAL A 85 10.40 -10.16 -5.43
CA VAL A 85 9.64 -11.34 -5.04
C VAL A 85 9.28 -12.22 -6.24
N PRO A 86 9.05 -13.52 -6.03
CA PRO A 86 8.45 -14.37 -7.05
C PRO A 86 7.09 -13.81 -7.50
N ARG A 87 6.77 -13.94 -8.80
CA ARG A 87 5.48 -13.50 -9.36
C ARG A 87 4.27 -14.06 -8.59
N GLN A 88 4.40 -15.26 -8.04
CA GLN A 88 3.36 -15.87 -7.20
C GLN A 88 3.04 -15.03 -5.96
N ARG A 89 4.04 -14.39 -5.33
CA ARG A 89 3.82 -13.50 -4.18
C ARG A 89 2.94 -12.30 -4.52
N VAL A 90 3.08 -11.74 -5.72
CA VAL A 90 2.22 -10.65 -6.20
C VAL A 90 0.76 -11.13 -6.34
N GLN A 91 0.55 -12.35 -6.82
CA GLN A 91 -0.78 -12.96 -6.84
C GLN A 91 -1.31 -13.16 -5.40
N ASP A 92 -0.45 -13.60 -4.48
CA ASP A 92 -0.80 -13.83 -3.08
C ASP A 92 -1.25 -12.53 -2.38
N TYR A 93 -0.51 -11.44 -2.59
CA TYR A 93 -0.79 -10.12 -2.01
C TYR A 93 -2.09 -9.50 -2.56
N PHE A 94 -2.20 -9.38 -3.89
CA PHE A 94 -3.22 -8.51 -4.48
C PHE A 94 -4.45 -9.25 -4.98
N VAL A 95 -4.35 -10.54 -5.30
CA VAL A 95 -5.48 -11.30 -5.84
C VAL A 95 -6.06 -12.23 -4.78
N SER A 96 -5.25 -13.12 -4.22
CA SER A 96 -5.74 -14.06 -3.20
C SER A 96 -5.98 -13.38 -1.84
N GLY A 97 -5.26 -12.30 -1.54
CA GLY A 97 -5.34 -11.62 -0.25
C GLY A 97 -4.91 -12.51 0.92
N THR A 98 -3.98 -13.44 0.71
CA THR A 98 -3.54 -14.39 1.75
C THR A 98 -2.34 -13.91 2.55
N GLN A 99 -1.58 -12.96 2.00
CA GLN A 99 -0.34 -12.46 2.58
C GLN A 99 -0.24 -10.93 2.46
N MET A 100 0.54 -10.33 3.35
CA MET A 100 0.94 -8.92 3.27
C MET A 100 2.44 -8.83 2.99
N PRO A 101 2.90 -7.79 2.28
CA PRO A 101 4.33 -7.50 2.20
C PRO A 101 4.86 -7.10 3.57
N ASP A 102 6.17 -7.29 3.78
CA ASP A 102 6.89 -6.67 4.89
C ASP A 102 6.99 -5.14 4.69
N ALA A 103 7.57 -4.45 5.68
CA ALA A 103 7.69 -3.01 5.68
C ALA A 103 8.51 -2.45 4.51
N GLU A 104 9.61 -3.11 4.15
CA GLU A 104 10.48 -2.68 3.06
C GLU A 104 9.73 -2.74 1.71
N ARG A 105 9.13 -3.89 1.43
CA ARG A 105 8.34 -4.09 0.21
C ARG A 105 7.12 -3.19 0.17
N MET A 106 6.53 -2.88 1.33
CA MET A 106 5.45 -1.91 1.43
C MET A 106 5.91 -0.50 1.00
N ILE A 107 7.10 -0.06 1.39
CA ILE A 107 7.66 1.23 0.98
C ILE A 107 7.87 1.26 -0.54
N HIS A 108 8.48 0.24 -1.12
CA HIS A 108 8.65 0.14 -2.58
C HIS A 108 7.30 0.15 -3.32
N LEU A 109 6.29 -0.49 -2.75
CA LEU A 109 4.96 -0.51 -3.31
C LEU A 109 4.28 0.87 -3.29
N LEU A 110 4.43 1.61 -2.20
CA LEU A 110 3.90 2.97 -2.07
C LEU A 110 4.59 3.94 -3.03
N LEU A 111 5.92 3.83 -3.17
CA LEU A 111 6.69 4.58 -4.16
C LEU A 111 6.20 4.29 -5.59
N TRP A 112 5.99 3.02 -5.92
CA TRP A 112 5.48 2.60 -7.22
C TRP A 112 4.09 3.15 -7.52
N LEU A 113 3.22 3.22 -6.50
CA LEU A 113 1.88 3.79 -6.63
C LEU A 113 1.94 5.31 -6.75
N ALA A 114 2.74 6.00 -5.94
CA ALA A 114 2.92 7.45 -6.02
C ALA A 114 3.43 7.90 -7.40
N ALA A 115 4.35 7.15 -8.00
CA ALA A 115 4.84 7.39 -9.36
C ALA A 115 3.74 7.28 -10.45
N ARG A 116 2.61 6.63 -10.15
CA ARG A 116 1.50 6.45 -11.09
C ARG A 116 0.37 7.43 -10.86
N GLU A 117 0.11 7.76 -9.61
CA GLU A 117 -0.93 8.72 -9.21
C GLU A 117 -0.43 10.18 -9.35
N THR A 118 0.89 10.40 -9.32
CA THR A 118 1.50 11.73 -9.43
C THR A 118 2.59 11.71 -10.51
N PRO A 119 2.36 12.32 -11.68
CA PRO A 119 3.35 12.39 -12.76
C PRO A 119 4.67 13.06 -12.32
N GLU A 120 4.63 13.96 -11.34
CA GLU A 120 5.80 14.65 -10.79
C GLU A 120 6.73 13.75 -9.96
N ALA A 121 6.28 12.57 -9.50
CA ALA A 121 7.12 11.66 -8.71
C ALA A 121 8.09 10.84 -9.59
N VAL A 122 7.83 10.72 -10.90
CA VAL A 122 8.63 9.90 -11.83
C VAL A 122 9.97 10.55 -12.17
N THR A 123 10.07 11.88 -12.12
CA THR A 123 11.31 12.64 -12.40
C THR A 123 12.38 12.50 -11.33
N LEU A 124 12.05 11.91 -10.18
CA LEU A 124 12.94 11.78 -9.01
C LEU A 124 13.38 10.33 -8.73
N SER A 125 13.02 9.40 -9.62
CA SER A 125 13.50 8.02 -9.52
C SER A 125 15.03 8.02 -9.66
N PRO A 126 15.81 7.50 -8.70
CA PRO A 126 17.26 7.41 -8.85
C PRO A 126 17.52 6.55 -10.09
N LYS A 127 18.25 7.15 -11.03
CA LYS A 127 18.83 6.48 -12.20
C LYS A 127 19.42 5.15 -11.71
N PRO A 128 19.11 4.00 -12.34
CA PRO A 128 19.73 2.76 -11.95
C PRO A 128 21.24 2.98 -11.95
N LEU A 129 21.89 2.66 -10.83
CA LEU A 129 23.35 2.60 -10.77
C LEU A 129 23.78 1.61 -11.85
N ASN A 130 24.35 2.14 -12.94
CA ASN A 130 25.08 1.35 -13.92
C ASN A 130 26.36 0.83 -13.29
#